data_AF-A0A1J8PN17-F1
#
_entry.id   AF-A0A1J8PN17-F1
#
_cell.length_a   1.000
_cell.length_b   1.000
_cell.length_c   1.000
_cell.angle_alpha   90.00
_cell.angle_beta   90.00
_cell.angle_gamma   90.00
#
_symmetry.space_group_name_H-M   'P 1'
#
loop_
_entity.id
_entity.type
_entity.pdbx_description
1 polymer ?
#
loop_
_entity_poly.entity_id
_entity_poly.type
_entity_poly.pdbx_seq_one_letter_code
_entity_poly.pdbx_strand_id
1 'polypeptide(L)'
;QLQQLIEPTKIYVKSVLSLLEKHSIHAISHITGGGLLENIPRVLPDDLAAELDDTSWQLPDIFQFLQDSGNIEMTEMYRVFNCGVGMVLILDADASADAIQHLKAQGENAWLIGKIVKN
;
A
#
# COMPACT_ATOMS: atom_id res chain seq x y z
N GLN A 1 -1.04 -5.88 -22.05
CA GLN A 1 -0.45 -4.66 -21.46
C GLN A 1 -1.50 -3.56 -21.28
N LEU A 2 -2.13 -3.02 -22.34
CA LEU A 2 -3.11 -1.91 -22.19
C LEU A 2 -4.43 -2.24 -21.44
N GLN A 3 -4.84 -3.51 -21.35
CA GLN A 3 -6.06 -3.89 -20.60
C GLN A 3 -5.99 -3.56 -19.10
N GLN A 4 -4.79 -3.51 -18.51
CA GLN A 4 -4.61 -3.15 -17.11
C GLN A 4 -4.96 -1.68 -16.82
N LEU A 5 -4.96 -0.81 -17.84
CA LEU A 5 -5.33 0.60 -17.69
C LEU A 5 -6.84 0.80 -17.46
N ILE A 6 -7.65 -0.19 -17.85
CA ILE A 6 -9.12 -0.15 -17.70
C ILE A 6 -9.59 -1.12 -16.61
N GLU A 7 -8.67 -1.74 -15.87
CA GLU A 7 -9.03 -2.59 -14.75
C GLU A 7 -9.71 -1.73 -13.67
N PRO A 8 -10.92 -2.11 -13.20
CA PRO A 8 -11.63 -1.32 -12.22
C PRO A 8 -10.87 -1.30 -10.89
N THR A 9 -10.88 -0.16 -10.21
CA THR A 9 -10.30 -0.02 -8.88
C THR A 9 -10.89 -1.05 -7.92
N LYS A 10 -10.01 -1.75 -7.19
CA LYS A 10 -10.41 -2.71 -6.17
C LYS A 10 -11.17 -2.04 -5.02
N ILE A 11 -12.25 -2.68 -4.56
CA ILE A 11 -13.07 -2.20 -3.45
C ILE A 11 -12.69 -2.96 -2.17
N TYR A 12 -12.07 -2.27 -1.20
CA TYR A 12 -11.55 -2.87 0.04
C TYR A 12 -12.53 -2.83 1.24
N VAL A 13 -13.74 -2.29 1.07
CA VAL A 13 -14.62 -1.95 2.21
C VAL A 13 -14.93 -3.16 3.11
N LYS A 14 -15.24 -4.32 2.52
CA LYS A 14 -15.65 -5.51 3.30
C LYS A 14 -14.50 -6.11 4.09
N SER A 15 -13.34 -6.24 3.46
CA SER A 15 -12.14 -6.80 4.07
C SER A 15 -11.61 -5.90 5.18
N VAL A 16 -11.59 -4.58 4.97
CA VAL A 16 -11.18 -3.59 5.97
C VAL A 16 -12.16 -3.55 7.16
N LEU A 17 -13.47 -3.51 6.92
CA LEU A 17 -14.45 -3.51 8.03
C LEU A 17 -14.31 -4.78 8.88
N SER A 18 -14.16 -5.95 8.25
CA SER A 18 -13.96 -7.20 8.97
C SER A 18 -12.66 -7.24 9.78
N LEU A 19 -11.60 -6.56 9.31
CA LEU A 19 -10.34 -6.47 10.05
C LEU A 19 -10.46 -5.55 11.27
N LEU A 20 -11.17 -4.43 11.14
CA LEU A 20 -11.40 -3.46 12.21
C LEU A 20 -12.17 -4.04 13.41
N GLU A 21 -12.99 -5.07 13.18
CA GLU A 21 -13.69 -5.78 14.25
C GLU A 21 -12.75 -6.66 15.11
N LYS A 22 -11.56 -6.99 14.60
CA LYS A 22 -10.62 -7.94 15.21
C LYS A 22 -9.31 -7.33 15.68
N HIS A 23 -8.89 -6.24 15.05
CA HIS A 23 -7.59 -5.62 15.30
C HIS A 23 -7.72 -4.13 15.59
N SER A 24 -6.86 -3.65 16.50
CA SER A 24 -6.62 -2.23 16.66
C SER A 24 -5.82 -1.71 15.46
N ILE A 25 -6.48 -0.96 14.57
CA ILE A 25 -5.82 -0.30 13.44
C ILE A 25 -5.60 1.16 13.81
N HIS A 26 -4.35 1.59 13.81
CA HIS A 26 -3.94 2.96 14.16
C HIS A 26 -4.21 3.94 13.03
N ALA A 27 -4.02 3.50 11.78
CA ALA A 27 -4.23 4.32 10.61
C ALA A 27 -4.50 3.48 9.35
N ILE A 28 -5.22 4.09 8.41
CA ILE A 28 -5.55 3.51 7.10
C ILE A 28 -5.23 4.56 6.04
N SER A 29 -4.37 4.24 5.09
CA SER A 29 -4.03 5.10 3.96
C SER A 29 -4.48 4.47 2.65
N HIS A 30 -5.41 5.11 1.95
CA HIS A 30 -5.82 4.71 0.61
C HIS A 30 -4.90 5.38 -0.42
N ILE A 31 -4.22 4.58 -1.24
CA ILE A 31 -3.20 5.08 -2.16
C ILE A 31 -3.86 5.50 -3.46
N THR A 32 -3.89 6.82 -3.68
CA THR A 32 -4.55 7.46 -4.82
C THR A 32 -3.60 8.46 -5.49
N GLY A 33 -4.06 9.65 -5.88
CA GLY A 33 -3.18 10.71 -6.37
C GLY A 33 -2.15 11.09 -5.30
N GLY A 34 -0.88 11.27 -5.71
CA GLY A 34 0.24 11.46 -4.78
C GLY A 34 0.92 10.16 -4.34
N GLY A 35 0.41 8.99 -4.77
CA GLY A 35 1.07 7.70 -4.60
C GLY A 35 1.37 7.35 -3.14
N LEU A 36 2.40 6.53 -2.93
CA LEU A 36 2.81 6.10 -1.58
C LEU A 36 3.38 7.27 -0.78
N LEU A 37 4.19 8.12 -1.44
CA LEU A 37 4.97 9.17 -0.78
C LEU A 37 4.11 10.29 -0.21
N GLU A 38 2.96 10.61 -0.81
CA GLU A 38 2.06 11.63 -0.25
C GLU A 38 0.94 11.06 0.61
N ASN A 39 0.45 9.85 0.33
CA ASN A 39 -0.73 9.35 1.03
C ASN A 39 -0.40 8.77 2.42
N ILE A 40 0.76 8.14 2.61
CA ILE A 40 1.12 7.54 3.91
C ILE A 40 1.40 8.61 4.98
N PRO A 41 2.18 9.69 4.72
CA PRO A 41 2.44 10.71 5.74
C PRO A 41 1.19 11.44 6.25
N ARG A 42 0.12 11.54 5.43
CA ARG A 42 -1.14 12.22 5.81
C ARG A 42 -1.87 11.58 7.00
N VAL A 43 -1.55 10.33 7.32
CA VAL A 43 -2.15 9.59 8.43
C VAL A 43 -1.18 9.33 9.58
N LEU A 44 0.03 9.89 9.50
CA LEU A 44 1.06 9.78 10.52
C LEU A 44 1.18 11.09 11.32
N PRO A 45 1.54 11.02 12.61
CA PRO A 45 2.05 12.17 13.37
C PRO A 45 3.35 12.73 12.77
N ASP A 46 3.64 14.00 13.03
CA ASP A 46 4.81 14.72 12.48
C ASP A 46 6.17 14.15 12.89
N ASP A 47 6.24 13.43 14.02
CA ASP A 47 7.47 12.84 14.57
C ASP A 47 7.73 11.40 14.09
N LEU A 48 6.87 10.87 13.22
CA LEU A 48 6.94 9.51 12.70
C LEU A 48 7.07 9.47 11.17
N ALA A 49 7.74 8.44 10.67
CA ALA A 49 7.90 8.17 9.24
C ALA A 49 7.62 6.69 8.94
N ALA A 50 7.26 6.40 7.70
CA ALA A 50 7.15 5.03 7.20
C ALA A 50 8.41 4.64 6.43
N GLU A 51 9.10 3.59 6.90
CA GLU A 51 10.18 2.94 6.19
C GLU A 51 9.59 1.76 5.41
N LEU A 52 9.57 1.86 4.07
CA LEU A 52 9.05 0.83 3.18
C LEU A 52 10.19 -0.05 2.65
N ASP A 53 9.94 -1.34 2.52
CA ASP A 53 10.81 -2.30 1.83
C ASP A 53 10.33 -2.47 0.39
N ASP A 54 10.97 -1.79 -0.55
CA ASP A 54 10.62 -1.83 -1.97
C ASP A 54 10.88 -3.20 -2.63
N THR A 55 11.59 -4.10 -1.94
CA THR A 55 11.77 -5.49 -2.37
C THR A 55 10.63 -6.40 -1.93
N SER A 56 9.71 -5.91 -1.09
CA SER A 56 8.63 -6.71 -0.53
C SER A 56 7.51 -7.01 -1.54
N TRP A 57 7.49 -6.36 -2.70
CA TRP A 57 6.56 -6.63 -3.78
C TRP A 57 7.21 -6.43 -5.15
N GLN A 58 6.59 -6.99 -6.19
CA GLN A 58 7.01 -6.75 -7.57
C GLN A 58 6.22 -5.60 -8.15
N LEU A 59 6.91 -4.69 -8.84
CA LEU A 59 6.27 -3.63 -9.61
C LEU A 59 5.43 -4.27 -10.74
N PRO A 60 4.11 -4.03 -10.80
CA PRO A 60 3.29 -4.61 -11.87
C PRO A 60 3.74 -4.18 -13.27
N ASP A 61 3.64 -5.08 -14.25
CA ASP A 61 4.13 -4.89 -15.62
C ASP A 61 3.71 -3.56 -16.28
N ILE A 62 2.49 -3.08 -16.02
CA ILE A 62 2.02 -1.81 -16.55
C ILE A 62 2.84 -0.62 -16.03
N PHE A 63 3.24 -0.64 -14.76
CA PHE A 63 4.06 0.40 -14.18
C PHE A 63 5.52 0.27 -14.62
N GLN A 64 6.04 -0.95 -14.79
CA GLN A 64 7.36 -1.16 -15.40
C GLN A 64 7.39 -0.60 -16.83
N PHE A 65 6.36 -0.89 -17.63
CA PHE A 65 6.23 -0.34 -18.97
C PHE A 65 6.16 1.20 -18.98
N LEU A 66 5.40 1.81 -18.06
CA LEU A 66 5.32 3.27 -17.94
C LEU A 66 6.66 3.88 -17.52
N GLN A 67 7.36 3.23 -16.58
CA GLN A 67 8.68 3.65 -16.13
C GLN A 67 9.68 3.64 -17.30
N ASP A 68 9.78 2.52 -18.00
CA ASP A 68 10.74 2.32 -19.10
C ASP A 68 10.42 3.25 -20.28
N SER A 69 9.13 3.38 -20.63
CA SER A 69 8.70 4.19 -21.78
C SER A 69 8.85 5.69 -21.51
N GLY A 70 8.70 6.12 -20.26
CA GLY A 70 8.81 7.52 -19.85
C GLY A 70 10.19 7.92 -19.33
N ASN A 71 11.11 6.96 -19.14
CA ASN A 71 12.38 7.14 -18.44
C ASN A 71 12.17 7.83 -17.07
N ILE A 72 11.25 7.29 -16.27
CA ILE A 72 10.79 7.88 -15.01
C ILE A 72 11.61 7.32 -13.84
N GLU A 73 12.11 8.20 -12.97
CA GLU A 73 12.77 7.81 -11.72
C GLU A 73 11.80 7.05 -10.79
N MET A 74 12.29 6.03 -10.07
CA MET A 74 11.42 5.24 -9.17
C MET A 74 10.75 6.08 -8.08
N THR A 75 11.43 7.13 -7.60
CA THR A 75 10.86 8.07 -6.63
C THR A 75 9.67 8.83 -7.20
N GLU A 76 9.72 9.20 -8.47
CA GLU A 76 8.61 9.80 -9.19
C GLU A 76 7.47 8.80 -9.41
N MET A 77 7.80 7.54 -9.74
CA MET A 77 6.81 6.46 -9.85
C MET A 77 6.00 6.31 -8.57
N TYR A 78 6.66 6.28 -7.41
CA TYR A 78 6.00 6.19 -6.11
C TYR A 78 5.27 7.46 -5.66
N ARG A 79 5.57 8.62 -6.25
CA ARG A 79 4.83 9.88 -6.00
C ARG A 79 3.58 10.00 -6.87
N VAL A 80 3.57 9.40 -8.05
CA VAL A 80 2.45 9.56 -8.99
C VAL A 80 1.49 8.39 -8.94
N PHE A 81 2.02 7.16 -8.81
CA PHE A 81 1.26 5.93 -8.93
C PHE A 81 1.21 5.17 -7.61
N ASN A 82 0.26 4.22 -7.55
CA ASN A 82 0.17 3.29 -6.43
C ASN A 82 1.22 2.16 -6.50
N CYS A 83 1.84 1.95 -7.67
CA CYS A 83 2.88 0.94 -7.90
C CYS A 83 2.51 -0.48 -7.44
N GLY A 84 1.22 -0.83 -7.47
CA GLY A 84 0.71 -2.14 -7.03
C GLY A 84 0.16 -2.18 -5.60
N VAL A 85 0.26 -1.08 -4.84
CA VAL A 85 -0.21 -1.00 -3.45
C VAL A 85 -1.41 -0.06 -3.38
N GLY A 86 -2.62 -0.62 -3.33
CA GLY A 86 -3.84 0.19 -3.28
C GLY A 86 -4.17 0.75 -1.90
N MET A 87 -3.73 0.10 -0.81
CA MET A 87 -4.07 0.48 0.56
C MET A 87 -2.97 0.04 1.52
N VAL A 88 -2.69 0.87 2.54
CA VAL A 88 -1.76 0.59 3.63
C VAL A 88 -2.50 0.69 4.96
N LEU A 89 -2.27 -0.28 5.84
CA LEU A 89 -2.87 -0.37 7.17
C LEU A 89 -1.74 -0.37 8.20
N ILE A 90 -1.86 0.46 9.24
CA ILE A 90 -0.84 0.60 10.30
C ILE A 90 -1.42 0.07 11.60
N LEU A 91 -0.70 -0.83 12.24
CA LEU A 91 -1.10 -1.56 13.45
C LEU A 91 0.14 -2.00 14.23
N ASP A 92 -0.07 -2.58 15.41
CA ASP A 92 1.02 -3.15 16.22
C ASP A 92 1.74 -4.29 15.49
N ALA A 93 3.08 -4.31 15.63
CA ALA A 93 3.94 -5.29 14.96
C ALA A 93 3.54 -6.74 15.30
N ASP A 94 3.17 -7.01 16.55
CA ASP A 94 2.79 -8.35 17.02
C ASP A 94 1.45 -8.83 16.41
N ALA A 95 0.60 -7.92 15.96
CA ALA A 95 -0.67 -8.24 15.30
C ALA A 95 -0.56 -8.42 13.78
N SER A 96 0.60 -8.06 13.19
CA SER A 96 0.79 -8.00 11.73
C SER A 96 0.54 -9.35 11.03
N ALA A 97 1.07 -10.44 11.57
CA ALA A 97 0.96 -11.76 10.97
C ALA A 97 -0.50 -12.24 10.90
N ASP A 98 -1.25 -12.06 11.99
CA ASP A 98 -2.67 -12.45 12.06
C ASP A 98 -3.54 -11.56 11.17
N ALA A 99 -3.29 -10.25 11.15
CA ALA A 99 -3.99 -9.32 10.27
C ALA A 99 -3.79 -9.66 8.78
N ILE A 100 -2.54 -9.98 8.38
CA ILE A 100 -2.22 -10.43 7.03
C ILE A 100 -2.97 -11.73 6.70
N GLN A 101 -2.98 -12.69 7.62
CA GLN A 101 -3.69 -13.96 7.42
C GLN A 101 -5.20 -13.74 7.27
N HIS A 102 -5.80 -12.87 8.09
CA HIS A 102 -7.22 -12.52 8.00
C HIS A 102 -7.55 -11.86 6.66
N LEU A 103 -6.77 -10.89 6.20
CA LEU A 103 -6.96 -10.24 4.91
C LEU A 103 -6.83 -11.23 3.74
N LYS A 104 -5.84 -12.13 3.78
CA LYS A 104 -5.70 -13.21 2.78
C LYS A 104 -6.91 -14.13 2.75
N ALA A 105 -7.48 -14.48 3.90
CA ALA A 105 -8.70 -15.27 3.98
C ALA A 105 -9.92 -14.55 3.38
N GLN A 106 -9.90 -13.22 3.29
CA GLN A 106 -10.92 -12.41 2.62
C GLN A 106 -10.64 -12.21 1.11
N GLY A 107 -9.60 -12.84 0.55
CA GLY A 107 -9.23 -12.72 -0.86
C GLY A 107 -8.36 -11.51 -1.19
N GLU A 108 -7.75 -10.88 -0.17
CA GLU A 108 -6.79 -9.81 -0.37
C GLU A 108 -5.37 -10.34 -0.57
N ASN A 109 -4.59 -9.65 -1.43
CA ASN A 109 -3.16 -9.85 -1.47
C ASN A 109 -2.51 -8.90 -0.46
N ALA A 110 -2.41 -9.33 0.79
CA ALA A 110 -1.81 -8.55 1.88
C ALA A 110 -0.43 -9.11 2.25
N TRP A 111 0.50 -8.23 2.60
CA TRP A 111 1.84 -8.57 3.05
C TRP A 111 2.39 -7.46 3.97
N LEU A 112 3.52 -7.73 4.62
CA LEU A 112 4.23 -6.72 5.39
C LEU A 112 5.07 -5.87 4.41
N ILE A 113 4.67 -4.62 4.21
CA ILE A 113 5.34 -3.68 3.29
C ILE A 113 6.47 -2.88 3.94
N GLY A 114 6.51 -2.79 5.27
CA GLY A 114 7.45 -1.93 5.98
C GLY A 114 7.11 -1.77 7.45
N LYS A 115 7.65 -0.71 8.05
CA LYS A 115 7.47 -0.38 9.47
C LYS A 115 7.44 1.13 9.70
N ILE A 116 6.90 1.53 10.85
CA ILE A 116 6.95 2.92 11.31
C ILE A 116 8.23 3.15 12.12
N VAL A 117 8.90 4.25 11.88
CA VAL A 117 10.13 4.70 12.54
C VAL A 117 9.98 6.14 13.03
N LYS A 118 10.90 6.59 13.87
CA LYS A 118 11.00 8.03 14.20
C LYS A 118 11.58 8.79 13.01
N ASN A 119 11.04 9.98 12.76
CA ASN A 119 11.54 10.91 11.76
C ASN A 119 12.80 11.64 12.24
#